data_AF-A0A243PJR2-F1
#
_entry.id   AF-A0A243PJR2-F1
#
_cell.length_a   1.000
_cell.length_b   1.000
_cell.length_c   1.000
_cell.angle_alpha   90.00
_cell.angle_beta   90.00
_cell.angle_gamma   90.00
#
_symmetry.space_group_name_H-M   'P 1'
#
loop_
_entity.id
_entity.type
_entity.pdbx_description
1 polymer ?
#
loop_
_entity_poly.entity_id
_entity_poly.type
_entity_poly.pdbx_seq_one_letter_code
_entity_poly.pdbx_strand_id
1 'polypeptide(L)'
;MRLGLVELLGDDILAASSIDHLREALARATCDMGFDRFALSLEIGCGADSSTSLLVHDYPASWADVYIGFNLAATDPVRRAAERSVLGFGWRNILDLVPMTEMERTTFETGRRHGLVDGFTVPRHLPGDVIGSCSFVTGLERSIPHAMLIVAEMLGAMAIASARQLSGWRVRSAAPRLTDRQRDCVLWAARGKTDWEISRILDISHETVIQHLKDARERYETHKRASLILCALYDGLISFADIFRWRVRS
;
A
#
# COMPACT_ATOMS: atom_id res chain seq x y z
N MET A 1 -14.46 -28.45 -7.04
CA MET A 1 -13.91 -28.33 -5.67
C MET A 1 -13.11 -27.04 -5.62
N ARG A 2 -13.46 -26.06 -4.75
CA ARG A 2 -12.86 -24.69 -4.80
C ARG A 2 -11.35 -24.67 -4.55
N LEU A 3 -10.83 -25.60 -3.74
CA LEU A 3 -9.39 -25.78 -3.52
C LEU A 3 -8.65 -26.11 -4.82
N GLY A 4 -9.16 -27.03 -5.63
CA GLY A 4 -8.53 -27.37 -6.92
C GLY A 4 -8.54 -26.21 -7.93
N LEU A 5 -9.50 -25.28 -7.84
CA LEU A 5 -9.51 -24.06 -8.65
C LEU A 5 -8.41 -23.09 -8.20
N VAL A 6 -8.24 -22.92 -6.88
CA VAL A 6 -7.17 -22.08 -6.30
C VAL A 6 -5.80 -22.64 -6.65
N GLU A 7 -5.60 -23.96 -6.53
CA GLU A 7 -4.33 -24.61 -6.88
C GLU A 7 -4.02 -24.39 -8.36
N LEU A 8 -4.94 -24.72 -9.27
CA LEU A 8 -4.74 -24.58 -10.71
C LEU A 8 -4.43 -23.14 -11.14
N LEU A 9 -5.26 -22.18 -10.71
CA LEU A 9 -5.09 -20.77 -11.10
C LEU A 9 -3.93 -20.10 -10.35
N GLY A 10 -3.72 -20.49 -9.10
CA GLY A 10 -2.64 -19.97 -8.26
C GLY A 10 -1.27 -20.39 -8.79
N ASP A 11 -1.12 -21.66 -9.20
CA ASP A 11 0.12 -22.16 -9.80
C ASP A 11 0.46 -21.42 -11.09
N ASP A 12 -0.53 -21.16 -11.96
CA ASP A 12 -0.32 -20.38 -13.19
C ASP A 12 0.10 -18.93 -12.90
N ILE A 13 -0.54 -18.28 -11.92
CA ILE A 13 -0.18 -16.92 -11.48
C ILE A 13 1.24 -16.86 -10.90
N LEU A 14 1.62 -17.84 -10.06
CA LEU A 14 2.92 -17.89 -9.41
C LEU A 14 4.05 -18.34 -10.37
N ALA A 15 3.72 -19.12 -11.39
CA ALA A 15 4.65 -19.52 -12.45
C ALA A 15 4.84 -18.43 -13.54
N ALA A 16 4.16 -17.29 -13.42
CA ALA A 16 4.27 -16.21 -14.41
C ALA A 16 5.71 -15.75 -14.57
N SER A 17 6.22 -15.81 -15.80
CA SER A 17 7.61 -15.44 -16.14
C SER A 17 7.73 -14.04 -16.76
N SER A 18 6.59 -13.38 -17.03
CA SER A 18 6.51 -12.04 -17.58
C SER A 18 5.24 -11.34 -17.13
N ILE A 19 5.19 -10.00 -17.30
CA ILE A 19 3.99 -9.20 -17.04
C ILE A 19 2.83 -9.62 -17.96
N ASP A 20 3.13 -10.00 -19.20
CA ASP A 20 2.12 -10.51 -20.15
C ASP A 20 1.48 -11.82 -19.65
N HIS A 21 2.30 -12.77 -19.20
CA HIS A 21 1.80 -14.04 -18.66
C HIS A 21 0.97 -13.79 -17.40
N LEU A 22 1.44 -12.93 -16.49
CA LEU A 22 0.67 -12.57 -15.29
C LEU A 22 -0.70 -11.96 -15.64
N ARG A 23 -0.75 -11.08 -16.66
CA ARG A 23 -2.00 -10.48 -17.14
C ARG A 23 -2.98 -11.55 -17.65
N GLU A 24 -2.49 -12.49 -18.46
CA GLU A 24 -3.33 -13.56 -19.02
C GLU A 24 -3.84 -14.52 -17.94
N ALA A 25 -2.99 -14.90 -16.99
CA ALA A 25 -3.36 -15.75 -15.85
C ALA A 25 -4.44 -15.06 -14.99
N LEU A 26 -4.27 -13.76 -14.70
CA LEU A 26 -5.27 -12.96 -14.00
C LEU A 26 -6.58 -12.83 -14.78
N ALA A 27 -6.53 -12.64 -16.10
CA ALA A 27 -7.73 -12.57 -16.93
C ALA A 27 -8.53 -13.88 -16.87
N ARG A 28 -7.85 -15.03 -16.97
CA ARG A 28 -8.48 -16.36 -16.81
C ARG A 28 -9.11 -16.51 -15.43
N ALA A 29 -8.35 -16.22 -14.37
CA ALA A 29 -8.83 -16.33 -13.00
C ALA A 29 -10.05 -15.44 -12.72
N THR A 30 -10.03 -14.20 -13.24
CA THR A 30 -11.13 -13.25 -13.11
C THR A 30 -12.41 -13.79 -13.72
N CYS A 31 -12.32 -14.34 -14.94
CA CYS A 31 -13.45 -14.95 -15.64
C CYS A 31 -14.01 -16.17 -14.89
N ASP A 32 -13.14 -17.09 -14.45
CA ASP A 32 -13.52 -18.33 -13.76
C ASP A 32 -14.17 -18.07 -12.39
N MET A 33 -13.79 -16.97 -11.72
CA MET A 33 -14.42 -16.51 -10.49
C MET A 33 -15.75 -15.78 -10.73
N GLY A 34 -16.08 -15.43 -11.97
CA GLY A 34 -17.31 -14.74 -12.35
C GLY A 34 -17.25 -13.22 -12.28
N PHE A 35 -16.06 -12.63 -12.25
CA PHE A 35 -15.84 -11.19 -12.42
C PHE A 35 -15.62 -10.85 -13.90
N ASP A 36 -15.78 -9.57 -14.26
CA ASP A 36 -15.67 -9.12 -15.66
C ASP A 36 -14.30 -8.53 -15.99
N ARG A 37 -13.65 -7.94 -14.98
CA ARG A 37 -12.43 -7.13 -15.11
C ARG A 37 -11.53 -7.27 -13.89
N PHE A 38 -10.25 -6.94 -14.06
CA PHE A 38 -9.30 -6.83 -12.97
C PHE A 38 -8.33 -5.66 -13.13
N ALA A 39 -7.76 -5.24 -12.00
CA ALA A 39 -6.61 -4.37 -11.95
C ALA A 39 -5.70 -4.74 -10.79
N LEU A 40 -4.43 -4.96 -11.09
CA LEU A 40 -3.36 -5.14 -10.13
C LEU A 40 -2.47 -3.91 -10.15
N SER A 41 -2.30 -3.28 -9.00
CA SER A 41 -1.34 -2.20 -8.79
C SER A 41 -0.32 -2.60 -7.73
N LEU A 42 0.92 -2.19 -7.95
CA LEU A 42 2.03 -2.43 -7.04
C LEU A 42 2.97 -1.24 -7.05
N GLU A 43 3.16 -0.63 -5.88
CA GLU A 43 4.14 0.40 -5.64
C GLU A 43 5.14 -0.12 -4.61
N ILE A 44 6.43 -0.05 -4.93
CA ILE A 44 7.52 -0.48 -4.04
C ILE A 44 8.55 0.63 -3.91
N GLY A 45 9.06 0.82 -2.69
CA GLY A 45 10.11 1.80 -2.43
C GLY A 45 9.60 3.25 -2.39
N CYS A 46 8.36 3.46 -1.92
CA CYS A 46 7.68 4.75 -1.81
C CYS A 46 8.42 5.77 -0.91
N GLY A 47 9.52 6.37 -1.37
CA GLY A 47 10.34 7.29 -0.58
C GLY A 47 11.85 7.18 -0.86
N ALA A 48 12.26 6.19 -1.65
CA ALA A 48 13.62 6.09 -2.18
C ALA A 48 13.75 6.81 -3.54
N ASP A 49 14.97 7.21 -3.90
CA ASP A 49 15.29 7.83 -5.21
C ASP A 49 14.88 6.96 -6.42
N SER A 50 14.68 5.67 -6.20
CA SER A 50 14.16 4.71 -7.18
C SER A 50 12.91 4.07 -6.58
N SER A 51 11.72 4.52 -6.96
CA SER A 51 10.48 3.77 -6.71
C SER A 51 10.16 2.91 -7.93
N THR A 52 9.47 1.79 -7.72
CA THR A 52 8.95 0.96 -8.81
C THR A 52 7.44 0.94 -8.72
N SER A 53 6.77 1.33 -9.81
CA SER A 53 5.33 1.24 -9.97
C SER A 53 5.01 0.29 -11.10
N LEU A 54 4.14 -0.69 -10.83
CA LEU A 54 3.66 -1.67 -11.80
C LEU A 54 2.13 -1.68 -11.76
N LEU A 55 1.53 -1.57 -12.94
CA LEU A 55 0.09 -1.62 -13.14
C LEU A 55 -0.24 -2.63 -14.24
N VAL A 56 -1.10 -3.61 -13.92
CA VAL A 56 -1.56 -4.65 -14.84
C VAL A 56 -3.08 -4.72 -14.76
N HIS A 57 -3.78 -4.41 -15.84
CA HIS A 57 -5.25 -4.41 -15.86
C HIS A 57 -5.81 -4.81 -17.22
N ASP A 58 -7.09 -5.13 -17.26
CA ASP A 58 -7.87 -5.32 -18.49
C ASP A 58 -9.05 -4.32 -18.62
N TYR A 59 -9.01 -3.24 -17.83
CA TYR A 59 -10.02 -2.19 -17.88
C TYR A 59 -10.20 -1.61 -19.30
N PRO A 60 -11.43 -1.18 -19.67
CA PRO A 60 -11.70 -0.57 -20.96
C PRO A 60 -10.78 0.63 -21.22
N ALA A 61 -10.29 0.77 -22.45
CA ALA A 61 -9.44 1.90 -22.85
C ALA A 61 -10.09 3.25 -22.52
N SER A 62 -11.40 3.36 -22.72
CA SER A 62 -12.19 4.56 -22.40
C SER A 62 -12.12 4.97 -20.93
N TRP A 63 -11.89 4.03 -20.01
CA TRP A 63 -11.64 4.34 -18.61
C TRP A 63 -10.15 4.54 -18.30
N ALA A 64 -9.28 3.73 -18.88
CA ALA A 64 -7.84 3.85 -18.70
C ALA A 64 -7.33 5.25 -19.09
N ASP A 65 -7.84 5.79 -20.20
CA ASP A 65 -7.51 7.14 -20.67
C ASP A 65 -7.93 8.23 -19.67
N VAL A 66 -9.10 8.09 -19.05
CA VAL A 66 -9.57 9.01 -18.00
C VAL A 66 -8.69 8.88 -16.75
N TYR A 67 -8.38 7.64 -16.34
CA TYR A 67 -7.59 7.36 -15.14
C TYR A 67 -6.19 7.96 -15.23
N ILE A 68 -5.53 7.81 -16.39
CA ILE A 68 -4.21 8.38 -16.66
C ILE A 68 -4.31 9.91 -16.85
N GLY A 69 -5.26 10.38 -17.67
CA GLY A 69 -5.39 11.80 -18.03
C GLY A 69 -5.65 12.72 -16.83
N PHE A 70 -6.36 12.22 -15.81
CA PHE A 70 -6.62 12.96 -14.58
C PHE A 70 -5.70 12.57 -13.41
N ASN A 71 -4.68 11.73 -13.64
CA ASN A 71 -3.73 11.23 -12.63
C ASN A 71 -4.45 10.65 -11.39
N LEU A 72 -5.50 9.86 -11.63
CA LEU A 72 -6.38 9.37 -10.56
C LEU A 72 -5.71 8.35 -9.64
N ALA A 73 -4.57 7.78 -10.04
CA ALA A 73 -3.76 6.88 -9.20
C ALA A 73 -3.38 7.50 -7.84
N ALA A 74 -3.02 8.78 -7.84
CA ALA A 74 -2.59 9.48 -6.63
C ALA A 74 -3.75 9.68 -5.63
N THR A 75 -4.96 9.88 -6.14
CA THR A 75 -6.17 10.21 -5.38
C THR A 75 -7.13 9.05 -5.24
N ASP A 76 -6.78 7.85 -5.72
CA ASP A 76 -7.66 6.70 -5.70
C ASP A 76 -8.02 6.29 -4.25
N PRO A 77 -9.29 6.36 -3.84
CA PRO A 77 -9.69 5.96 -2.50
C PRO A 77 -9.58 4.43 -2.29
N VAL A 78 -9.56 3.61 -3.36
CA VAL A 78 -9.25 2.18 -3.26
C VAL A 78 -7.84 1.98 -2.73
N ARG A 79 -6.87 2.76 -3.20
CA ARG A 79 -5.48 2.72 -2.71
C ARG A 79 -5.40 3.07 -1.23
N ARG A 80 -6.09 4.15 -0.81
CA ARG A 80 -6.15 4.55 0.61
C ARG A 80 -6.85 3.51 1.48
N ALA A 81 -7.92 2.88 0.98
CA ALA A 81 -8.63 1.81 1.67
C ALA A 81 -7.76 0.55 1.80
N ALA A 82 -6.95 0.23 0.79
CA ALA A 82 -6.00 -0.89 0.83
C ALA A 82 -4.95 -0.76 1.93
N GLU A 83 -4.55 0.46 2.30
CA GLU A 83 -3.66 0.71 3.44
C GLU A 83 -4.34 0.51 4.82
N ARG A 84 -5.68 0.45 4.85
CA ARG A 84 -6.51 0.35 6.07
C ARG A 84 -7.14 -1.02 6.31
N SER A 85 -7.00 -1.97 5.39
CA SER A 85 -7.58 -3.30 5.51
C SER A 85 -6.51 -4.39 5.46
N VAL A 86 -6.70 -5.45 6.27
CA VAL A 86 -5.85 -6.66 6.24
C VAL A 86 -6.39 -7.68 5.23
N LEU A 87 -7.70 -7.73 5.06
CA LEU A 87 -8.40 -8.63 4.13
C LEU A 87 -8.97 -7.83 2.97
N GLY A 88 -9.38 -8.53 1.91
CA GLY A 88 -10.08 -7.91 0.81
C GLY A 88 -11.41 -7.27 1.23
N PHE A 89 -11.77 -6.19 0.54
CA PHE A 89 -12.96 -5.38 0.83
C PHE A 89 -13.75 -5.10 -0.44
N GLY A 90 -15.07 -5.01 -0.30
CA GLY A 90 -15.96 -4.58 -1.37
C GLY A 90 -15.90 -3.07 -1.58
N TRP A 91 -16.04 -2.60 -2.82
CA TRP A 91 -16.03 -1.17 -3.13
C TRP A 91 -17.18 -0.40 -2.45
N ARG A 92 -18.31 -1.08 -2.20
CA ARG A 92 -19.44 -0.54 -1.42
C ARG A 92 -19.08 -0.19 0.02
N ASN A 93 -18.02 -0.79 0.56
CA ASN A 93 -17.58 -0.63 1.95
C ASN A 93 -16.38 0.32 2.10
N ILE A 94 -15.96 1.01 1.02
CA ILE A 94 -14.82 1.94 1.08
C ILE A 94 -15.04 3.03 2.13
N LEU A 95 -16.28 3.53 2.26
CA LEU A 95 -16.61 4.57 3.24
C LEU A 95 -16.46 4.12 4.71
N ASP A 96 -16.49 2.81 4.97
CA ASP A 96 -16.23 2.25 6.30
C ASP A 96 -14.73 2.28 6.64
N LEU A 97 -13.86 2.35 5.63
CA LEU A 97 -12.40 2.32 5.75
C LEU A 97 -11.78 3.71 5.68
N VAL A 98 -12.24 4.54 4.73
CA VAL A 98 -11.68 5.87 4.46
C VAL A 98 -12.75 6.88 4.04
N PRO A 99 -12.62 8.15 4.43
CA PRO A 99 -13.49 9.20 3.92
C PRO A 99 -13.20 9.46 2.44
N MET A 100 -14.26 9.69 1.66
CA MET A 100 -14.19 10.12 0.27
C MET A 100 -14.61 11.58 0.10
N THR A 101 -13.88 12.30 -0.75
CA THR A 101 -14.22 13.61 -1.28
C THR A 101 -15.35 13.50 -2.32
N GLU A 102 -15.97 14.63 -2.67
CA GLU A 102 -16.96 14.67 -3.73
C GLU A 102 -16.37 14.28 -5.10
N MET A 103 -15.16 14.75 -5.40
CA MET A 103 -14.45 14.39 -6.63
C MET A 103 -14.24 12.89 -6.76
N GLU A 104 -13.81 12.22 -5.68
CA GLU A 104 -13.61 10.76 -5.68
C GLU A 104 -14.94 10.00 -5.88
N ARG A 105 -16.07 10.50 -5.35
CA ARG A 105 -17.39 9.91 -5.62
C ARG A 105 -17.78 10.04 -7.09
N THR A 106 -17.57 11.22 -7.68
CA THR A 106 -17.80 11.47 -9.10
C THR A 106 -16.93 10.58 -10.00
N THR A 107 -15.67 10.34 -9.60
CA THR A 107 -14.78 9.40 -10.28
C THR A 107 -15.36 7.99 -10.29
N PHE A 108 -15.86 7.50 -9.14
CA PHE A 108 -16.54 6.20 -9.07
C PHE A 108 -17.77 6.15 -9.97
N GLU A 109 -18.63 7.16 -9.92
CA GLU A 109 -19.81 7.24 -10.79
C GLU A 109 -19.45 7.24 -12.28
N THR A 110 -18.36 7.91 -12.64
CA THR A 110 -17.83 7.90 -14.02
C THR A 110 -17.35 6.50 -14.38
N GLY A 111 -16.57 5.83 -13.51
CA GLY A 111 -16.14 4.45 -13.71
C GLY A 111 -17.31 3.49 -13.93
N ARG A 112 -18.41 3.66 -13.19
CA ARG A 112 -19.65 2.89 -13.39
C ARG A 112 -20.22 3.06 -14.80
N ARG A 113 -20.20 4.27 -15.36
CA ARG A 113 -20.65 4.54 -16.76
C ARG A 113 -19.77 3.88 -17.80
N HIS A 114 -18.50 3.64 -17.48
CA HIS A 114 -17.56 2.88 -18.31
C HIS A 114 -17.58 1.38 -18.04
N GLY A 115 -18.51 0.88 -17.22
CA GLY A 115 -18.69 -0.55 -16.96
C GLY A 115 -17.85 -1.10 -15.79
N LEU A 116 -17.28 -0.24 -14.94
CA LEU A 116 -16.61 -0.63 -13.69
C LEU A 116 -17.54 -0.32 -12.52
N VAL A 117 -18.45 -1.25 -12.23
CA VAL A 117 -19.62 -0.95 -11.40
C VAL A 117 -19.36 -1.17 -9.93
N ASP A 118 -18.82 -2.34 -9.60
CA ASP A 118 -18.55 -2.78 -8.24
C ASP A 118 -17.33 -3.70 -8.25
N GLY A 119 -16.68 -3.87 -7.12
CA GLY A 119 -15.47 -4.67 -7.07
C GLY A 119 -15.12 -5.18 -5.69
N PHE A 120 -14.20 -6.13 -5.66
CA PHE A 120 -13.55 -6.64 -4.48
C PHE A 120 -12.03 -6.44 -4.63
N THR A 121 -11.44 -5.67 -3.72
CA THR A 121 -10.01 -5.36 -3.74
C THR A 121 -9.29 -6.08 -2.62
N VAL A 122 -8.26 -6.85 -2.98
CA VAL A 122 -7.36 -7.56 -2.09
C VAL A 122 -6.10 -6.72 -1.85
N PRO A 123 -5.83 -6.26 -0.63
CA PRO A 123 -4.66 -5.45 -0.33
C PRO A 123 -3.47 -6.29 0.14
N ARG A 124 -2.26 -5.87 -0.19
CA ARG A 124 -1.03 -6.28 0.51
C ARG A 124 -0.19 -5.03 0.74
N HIS A 125 -0.24 -4.53 1.96
CA HIS A 125 0.46 -3.32 2.36
C HIS A 125 1.43 -3.63 3.49
N LEU A 126 2.70 -3.28 3.28
CA LEU A 126 3.71 -3.20 4.32
C LEU A 126 4.15 -1.73 4.40
N PRO A 127 3.82 -1.01 5.50
CA PRO A 127 4.20 0.38 5.66
C PRO A 127 5.68 0.59 5.37
N GLY A 128 5.96 1.49 4.42
CA GLY A 128 7.31 1.86 4.04
C GLY A 128 8.08 0.88 3.15
N ASP A 129 7.44 -0.17 2.64
CA ASP A 129 8.08 -1.07 1.67
C ASP A 129 7.21 -1.24 0.42
N VAL A 130 5.99 -1.75 0.60
CA VAL A 130 5.14 -2.16 -0.51
C VAL A 130 3.68 -1.75 -0.29
N ILE A 131 3.07 -1.18 -1.32
CA ILE A 131 1.64 -0.96 -1.43
C ILE A 131 1.17 -1.73 -2.67
N GLY A 132 0.55 -2.89 -2.45
CA GLY A 132 -0.03 -3.72 -3.50
C GLY A 132 -1.54 -3.83 -3.35
N SER A 133 -2.25 -3.83 -4.46
CA SER A 133 -3.67 -4.16 -4.49
C SER A 133 -4.05 -4.93 -5.75
N CYS A 134 -4.96 -5.88 -5.62
CA CYS A 134 -5.55 -6.61 -6.74
C CYS A 134 -7.07 -6.53 -6.65
N SER A 135 -7.68 -5.85 -7.61
CA SER A 135 -9.12 -5.60 -7.67
C SER A 135 -9.75 -6.49 -8.73
N PHE A 136 -10.82 -7.20 -8.37
CA PHE A 136 -11.69 -7.91 -9.29
C PHE A 136 -13.03 -7.19 -9.36
N VAL A 137 -13.49 -6.87 -10.57
CA VAL A 137 -14.55 -5.89 -10.82
C VAL A 137 -15.66 -6.50 -11.68
N THR A 138 -16.90 -6.14 -11.35
CA THR A 138 -18.11 -6.50 -12.10
C THR A 138 -18.66 -5.31 -12.87
N GLY A 139 -19.22 -5.57 -14.04
CA GLY A 139 -19.95 -4.63 -14.87
C GLY A 139 -21.43 -4.48 -14.48
N LEU A 140 -22.19 -3.80 -15.35
CA LEU A 140 -23.61 -3.45 -15.10
C LEU A 140 -24.53 -4.67 -14.95
N GLU A 141 -24.20 -5.77 -15.62
CA GLU A 141 -25.06 -6.96 -15.68
C GLU A 141 -24.68 -8.05 -14.66
N ARG A 142 -23.61 -7.82 -13.88
CA ARG A 142 -23.13 -8.79 -12.88
C ARG A 142 -23.14 -8.22 -11.48
N SER A 143 -23.47 -9.09 -10.53
CA SER A 143 -23.26 -8.84 -9.10
C SER A 143 -21.99 -9.51 -8.62
N ILE A 144 -21.39 -8.97 -7.55
CA ILE A 144 -20.24 -9.59 -6.88
C ILE A 144 -20.51 -11.09 -6.60
N PRO A 145 -19.65 -12.00 -7.08
CA PRO A 145 -19.77 -13.43 -6.82
C PRO A 145 -19.31 -13.73 -5.39
N HIS A 146 -20.16 -13.46 -4.40
CA HIS A 146 -19.85 -13.58 -2.97
C HIS A 146 -19.27 -14.95 -2.58
N ALA A 147 -19.70 -16.00 -3.28
CA ALA A 147 -19.23 -17.37 -3.10
C ALA A 147 -17.74 -17.59 -3.48
N MET A 148 -17.15 -16.67 -4.25
CA MET A 148 -15.77 -16.72 -4.74
C MET A 148 -14.83 -15.74 -4.02
N LEU A 149 -15.29 -14.95 -3.04
CA LEU A 149 -14.43 -13.93 -2.41
C LEU A 149 -13.20 -14.52 -1.69
N ILE A 150 -13.31 -15.71 -1.11
CA ILE A 150 -12.16 -16.40 -0.50
C ILE A 150 -11.14 -16.82 -1.57
N VAL A 151 -11.62 -17.26 -2.73
CA VAL A 151 -10.76 -17.59 -3.88
C VAL A 151 -10.09 -16.32 -4.41
N ALA A 152 -10.85 -15.23 -4.55
CA ALA A 152 -10.34 -13.93 -4.96
C ALA A 152 -9.28 -13.39 -3.99
N GLU A 153 -9.49 -13.51 -2.69
CA GLU A 153 -8.50 -13.16 -1.66
C GLU A 153 -7.18 -13.91 -1.87
N MET A 154 -7.23 -15.22 -2.07
CA MET A 154 -6.04 -16.04 -2.27
C MET A 154 -5.32 -15.71 -3.59
N LEU A 155 -6.06 -15.66 -4.71
CA LEU A 155 -5.49 -15.39 -6.03
C LEU A 155 -4.95 -13.96 -6.15
N GLY A 156 -5.66 -12.97 -5.61
CA GLY A 156 -5.21 -11.58 -5.57
C GLY A 156 -3.90 -11.42 -4.78
N ALA A 157 -3.77 -12.14 -3.66
CA ALA A 157 -2.54 -12.17 -2.88
C ALA A 157 -1.35 -12.77 -3.65
N MET A 158 -1.58 -13.92 -4.30
CA MET A 158 -0.58 -14.59 -5.13
C MET A 158 -0.16 -13.72 -6.32
N ALA A 159 -1.11 -13.01 -6.94
CA ALA A 159 -0.83 -12.11 -8.03
C ALA A 159 0.06 -10.94 -7.60
N ILE A 160 -0.20 -10.33 -6.44
CA ILE A 160 0.67 -9.27 -5.89
C ILE A 160 2.08 -9.80 -5.60
N ALA A 161 2.18 -11.03 -5.06
CA ALA A 161 3.47 -11.67 -4.83
C ALA A 161 4.25 -11.92 -6.13
N SER A 162 3.58 -12.44 -7.16
CA SER A 162 4.14 -12.65 -8.50
C SER A 162 4.57 -11.33 -9.15
N ALA A 163 3.73 -10.29 -9.08
CA ALA A 163 4.06 -8.94 -9.55
C ALA A 163 5.30 -8.36 -8.85
N ARG A 164 5.44 -8.58 -7.53
CA ARG A 164 6.65 -8.18 -6.79
C ARG A 164 7.89 -8.88 -7.30
N GLN A 165 7.83 -10.18 -7.56
CA GLN A 165 8.96 -10.92 -8.13
C GLN A 165 9.33 -10.41 -9.53
N LEU A 166 8.33 -10.22 -10.40
CA LEU A 166 8.50 -9.74 -11.77
C LEU A 166 9.00 -8.29 -11.85
N SER A 167 8.71 -7.46 -10.84
CA SER A 167 9.22 -6.08 -10.77
C SER A 167 10.75 -5.99 -10.73
N GLY A 168 11.43 -7.09 -10.39
CA GLY A 168 12.90 -7.13 -10.24
C GLY A 168 13.41 -6.28 -9.07
N TRP A 169 12.51 -5.69 -8.26
CA TRP A 169 12.89 -4.87 -7.12
C TRP A 169 13.67 -5.69 -6.10
N ARG A 170 14.94 -5.34 -5.92
CA ARG A 170 15.77 -5.84 -4.85
C ARG A 170 15.72 -4.83 -3.72
N VAL A 171 15.33 -5.27 -2.52
CA VAL A 171 15.42 -4.47 -1.31
C VAL A 171 16.84 -3.90 -1.24
N ARG A 172 16.97 -2.56 -1.29
CA ARG A 172 18.26 -1.93 -1.08
C ARG A 172 18.71 -2.30 0.33
N SER A 173 19.86 -2.97 0.40
CA SER A 173 20.54 -3.30 1.65
C SER A 173 20.78 -2.02 2.47
N ALA A 174 20.04 -1.90 3.57
CA ALA A 174 20.18 -1.01 4.73
C ALA A 174 20.69 0.42 4.49
N ALA A 175 19.76 1.39 4.48
CA ALA A 175 20.06 2.78 4.81
C ALA A 175 20.78 2.89 6.18
N PRO A 176 21.61 3.93 6.41
CA PRO A 176 22.37 4.08 7.64
C PRO A 176 21.43 4.11 8.85
N ARG A 177 21.52 3.07 9.70
CA ARG A 177 20.71 2.99 10.91
C ARG A 177 21.10 4.11 11.89
N LEU A 178 20.08 4.74 12.47
CA LEU A 178 20.26 5.58 13.64
C LEU A 178 20.90 4.76 14.77
N THR A 179 21.74 5.40 15.58
CA THR A 179 22.13 4.81 16.87
C THR A 179 20.91 4.70 17.78
N ASP A 180 20.97 3.86 18.82
CA ASP A 180 19.87 3.73 19.78
C ASP A 180 19.50 5.08 20.41
N ARG A 181 20.49 5.91 20.74
CA ARG A 181 20.26 7.26 21.30
C ARG A 181 19.65 8.23 20.30
N GLN A 182 20.07 8.17 19.04
CA GLN A 182 19.44 8.96 17.99
C GLN A 182 17.98 8.54 17.79
N ARG A 183 17.71 7.23 17.75
CA ARG A 183 16.37 6.66 17.66
C ARG A 183 15.49 7.11 18.84
N ASP A 184 16.00 7.06 20.07
CA ASP A 184 15.29 7.54 21.26
C ASP A 184 14.91 9.01 21.14
N CYS A 185 15.86 9.87 20.74
CA CYS A 185 15.60 11.28 20.52
C CYS A 185 14.52 11.52 19.46
N VAL A 186 14.60 10.80 18.33
CA VAL A 186 13.61 10.87 17.25
C VAL A 186 12.23 10.41 17.71
N LEU A 187 12.15 9.34 18.50
CA LEU A 187 10.89 8.84 19.05
C LEU A 187 10.22 9.85 19.98
N TRP A 188 10.98 10.47 20.88
CA TRP A 188 10.43 11.52 21.74
C TRP A 188 10.03 12.77 20.96
N ALA A 189 10.80 13.15 19.94
CA ALA A 189 10.43 14.21 19.03
C ALA A 189 9.11 13.88 18.29
N ALA A 190 8.93 12.63 17.86
CA ALA A 190 7.68 12.14 17.23
C ALA A 190 6.48 12.16 18.19
N ARG A 191 6.72 12.04 19.50
CA ARG A 191 5.71 12.23 20.56
C ARG A 191 5.41 13.71 20.86
N GLY A 192 6.00 14.64 20.10
CA GLY A 192 5.77 16.07 20.24
C GLY A 192 6.61 16.75 21.32
N LYS A 193 7.70 16.11 21.80
CA LYS A 193 8.58 16.70 22.81
C LYS A 193 9.57 17.69 22.22
N THR A 194 9.78 18.78 22.95
CA THR A 194 10.84 19.77 22.69
C THR A 194 12.20 19.19 23.05
N ASP A 195 13.28 19.74 22.50
CA ASP A 195 14.65 19.25 22.78
C ASP A 195 15.00 19.30 24.26
N TRP A 196 14.53 20.33 24.95
CA TRP A 196 14.69 20.46 26.40
C TRP A 196 13.93 19.37 27.17
N GLU A 197 12.66 19.09 26.81
CA GLU A 197 11.92 17.99 27.45
C GLU A 197 12.58 16.64 27.18
N ILE A 198 13.06 16.40 25.94
CA ILE A 198 13.78 15.18 25.58
C ILE A 198 15.03 15.03 26.45
N SER A 199 15.78 16.12 26.67
CA SER A 199 16.99 16.09 27.49
C SER A 199 16.67 15.70 28.93
N ARG A 200 15.56 16.22 29.49
CA ARG A 200 15.07 15.85 30.82
C ARG A 200 14.59 14.40 30.90
N ILE A 201 14.00 13.87 29.82
CA ILE A 201 13.49 12.50 29.78
C ILE A 201 14.63 11.47 29.63
N LEU A 202 15.63 11.77 28.81
CA LEU A 202 16.74 10.87 28.49
C LEU A 202 17.95 11.02 29.42
N ASP A 203 17.88 11.96 30.36
CA ASP A 203 18.94 12.33 31.32
C ASP A 203 20.27 12.67 30.63
N ILE A 204 20.19 13.56 29.64
CA ILE A 204 21.34 14.09 28.88
C ILE A 204 21.23 15.60 28.71
N SER A 205 22.31 16.25 28.28
CA SER A 205 22.30 17.70 28.08
C SER A 205 21.41 18.09 26.89
N HIS A 206 20.85 19.30 26.93
CA HIS A 206 20.07 19.87 25.83
C HIS A 206 20.86 19.91 24.52
N GLU A 207 22.14 20.29 24.59
CA GLU A 207 23.05 20.31 23.44
C GLU A 207 23.27 18.91 22.85
N THR A 208 23.37 17.89 23.71
CA THR A 208 23.51 16.49 23.27
C THR A 208 22.29 16.02 22.47
N VAL A 209 21.08 16.41 22.88
CA VAL A 209 19.84 16.10 22.11
C VAL A 209 19.88 16.77 20.75
N ILE A 210 20.24 18.05 20.69
CA ILE A 210 20.35 18.81 19.43
C ILE A 210 21.33 18.11 18.48
N GLN A 211 22.49 17.71 18.99
CA GLN A 211 23.51 17.01 18.20
C GLN A 211 22.99 15.65 17.71
N HIS A 212 22.37 14.83 18.56
CA HIS A 212 21.80 13.55 18.14
C HIS A 212 20.74 13.71 17.03
N LEU A 213 19.85 14.70 17.14
CA LEU A 213 18.84 14.97 16.11
C LEU A 213 19.44 15.58 14.83
N LYS A 214 20.56 16.30 14.93
CA LYS A 214 21.32 16.79 13.78
C LYS A 214 21.99 15.63 13.05
N ASP A 215 22.72 14.77 13.76
CA ASP A 215 23.39 13.60 13.16
C ASP A 215 22.36 12.63 12.53
N ALA A 216 21.22 12.45 13.18
CA ALA A 216 20.12 11.63 12.66
C ALA A 216 19.58 12.19 11.33
N ARG A 217 19.42 13.51 11.25
CA ARG A 217 19.03 14.21 10.02
C ARG A 217 20.05 14.07 8.91
N GLU A 218 21.33 14.21 9.22
CA GLU A 218 22.44 14.04 8.26
C GLU A 218 22.49 12.62 7.71
N ARG A 219 22.31 11.59 8.55
CA ARG A 219 22.24 10.18 8.11
C ARG A 219 21.09 9.90 7.15
N TYR A 220 19.97 10.57 7.34
CA TYR A 220 18.78 10.47 6.48
C TYR A 220 18.75 11.50 5.34
N GLU A 221 19.83 12.27 5.16
CA GLU A 221 19.93 13.32 4.14
C GLU A 221 18.74 14.29 4.16
N THR A 222 18.21 14.58 5.37
CA THR A 222 17.00 15.37 5.54
C THR A 222 17.22 16.58 6.42
N HIS A 223 16.64 17.72 6.05
CA HIS A 223 16.84 18.97 6.78
C HIS A 223 15.80 19.21 7.88
N LYS A 224 14.62 18.59 7.79
CA LYS A 224 13.48 18.87 8.67
C LYS A 224 13.24 17.72 9.64
N ARG A 225 12.91 18.07 10.90
CA ARG A 225 12.52 17.10 11.93
C ARG A 225 11.35 16.22 11.49
N ALA A 226 10.32 16.81 10.88
CA ALA A 226 9.15 16.07 10.42
C ALA A 226 9.51 15.00 9.37
N SER A 227 10.40 15.34 8.44
CA SER A 227 10.92 14.40 7.45
C SER A 227 11.76 13.30 8.08
N LEU A 228 12.60 13.61 9.08
CA LEU A 228 13.33 12.58 9.84
C LEU A 228 12.39 11.59 10.52
N ILE A 229 11.31 12.07 11.14
CA ILE A 229 10.30 11.21 11.77
C ILE A 229 9.62 10.33 10.72
N LEU A 230 9.28 10.89 9.55
CA LEU A 230 8.68 10.14 8.45
C LEU A 230 9.62 9.04 7.93
N CYS A 231 10.90 9.34 7.72
CA CYS A 231 11.90 8.35 7.30
C CYS A 231 12.09 7.25 8.35
N ALA A 232 12.13 7.61 9.65
CA ALA A 232 12.26 6.63 10.73
C ALA A 232 11.02 5.73 10.87
N LEU A 233 9.82 6.24 10.57
CA LEU A 233 8.58 5.45 10.46
C LEU A 233 8.61 4.54 9.23
N TYR A 234 9.05 5.08 8.09
CA TYR A 234 9.16 4.37 6.81
C TYR A 234 10.11 3.17 6.91
N ASP A 235 11.27 3.34 7.53
CA ASP A 235 12.24 2.26 7.74
C ASP A 235 11.85 1.29 8.87
N GLY A 236 10.74 1.53 9.57
CA GLY A 236 10.32 0.73 10.72
C GLY A 236 11.23 0.86 11.95
N LEU A 237 12.11 1.87 12.00
CA LEU A 237 12.90 2.16 13.20
C LEU A 237 12.01 2.66 14.35
N ILE A 238 10.92 3.34 14.05
CA ILE A 238 9.87 3.64 15.02
C ILE A 238 8.53 3.25 14.42
N SER A 239 7.53 3.00 15.25
CA SER A 239 6.17 2.65 14.82
C SER A 239 5.13 3.60 15.39
N PHE A 240 3.94 3.62 14.80
CA PHE A 240 2.79 4.33 15.37
C PHE A 240 2.48 3.85 16.80
N ALA A 241 2.67 2.57 17.11
CA ALA A 241 2.48 2.05 18.46
C ALA A 241 3.48 2.66 19.46
N ASP A 242 4.75 2.84 19.06
CA ASP A 242 5.76 3.48 19.90
C ASP A 242 5.39 4.94 20.19
N ILE A 243 4.82 5.65 19.22
CA ILE A 243 4.41 7.05 19.36
C ILE A 243 3.17 7.16 20.28
N PHE A 244 2.11 6.40 20.02
CA PHE A 244 0.83 6.58 20.72
C PHE A 244 0.77 5.94 22.11
N ARG A 245 1.41 4.77 22.33
CA ARG A 245 1.26 4.01 23.60
C ARG A 245 1.94 4.65 24.80
N TRP A 246 2.77 5.68 24.60
CA TRP A 246 3.46 6.36 25.71
C TRP A 246 2.49 7.03 26.71
N ARG A 247 1.30 7.45 26.27
CA ARG A 247 0.30 8.08 27.15
C ARG A 247 -0.46 7.12 28.07
N VAL A 248 -0.30 5.80 27.91
CA VAL A 248 -1.09 4.79 28.67
C VAL A 248 -0.39 4.35 29.96
N ARG A 249 0.82 4.86 30.24
CA ARG A 249 1.49 4.67 31.54
C ARG A 249 1.30 5.92 32.40
N SER A 250 0.12 6.06 32.99
CA SER A 250 -0.18 7.00 34.07
C SER A 250 -1.11 6.34 35.06
#